data_AF-A0A662UYN6-F1
#
_entry.id   AF-A0A662UYN6-F1
#
_cell.length_a   1.000
_cell.length_b   1.000
_cell.length_c   1.000
_cell.angle_alpha   90.00
_cell.angle_beta   90.00
_cell.angle_gamma   90.00
#
_symmetry.space_group_name_H-M   'P 1'
#
loop_
_entity.id
_entity.type
_entity.pdbx_description
1 polymer ?
#
loop_
_entity_poly.entity_id
_entity_poly.type
_entity_poly.pdbx_seq_one_letter_code
_entity_poly.pdbx_strand_id
1 'polypeptide(L)'
;KAVVEDDIGLKSVKVEWISGTKYSTDEIALNQKTYNLEKTLSLSEGTWKIRVVAYDTSGNTGADEVTIQVISQPPEIIGAYVPEIGWSTDFSKGIPVVGGVA
;
A
#
# COMPACT_ATOMS: atom_id res chain seq x y z
N LYS A 1 -1.26 9.67 -6.16
CA LYS A 1 -1.96 10.51 -7.16
C LYS A 1 -3.28 10.94 -6.56
N ALA A 2 -3.82 12.10 -6.93
CA ALA A 2 -5.16 12.55 -6.55
C ALA A 2 -5.76 13.41 -7.65
N VAL A 3 -7.09 13.47 -7.72
CA VAL A 3 -7.81 14.44 -8.57
C VAL A 3 -8.43 15.46 -7.62
N VAL A 4 -8.18 16.74 -7.90
CA VAL A 4 -8.69 17.86 -7.11
C VAL A 4 -9.62 18.66 -7.99
N GLU A 5 -10.84 18.91 -7.53
CA GLU A 5 -11.90 19.52 -8.33
C GLU A 5 -12.63 20.62 -7.55
N ASP A 6 -13.08 21.62 -8.30
CA ASP A 6 -13.95 22.71 -7.85
C ASP A 6 -14.89 23.14 -8.99
N ASP A 7 -16.05 23.70 -8.68
CA ASP A 7 -17.03 24.14 -9.68
C ASP A 7 -16.72 25.52 -10.27
N ILE A 8 -16.00 26.39 -9.54
CA ILE A 8 -15.63 27.76 -9.94
C ILE A 8 -14.13 27.86 -10.28
N GLY A 9 -13.26 27.52 -9.34
CA GLY A 9 -11.81 27.51 -9.50
C GLY A 9 -11.05 27.26 -8.20
N LEU A 10 -10.02 26.42 -8.30
CA LEU A 10 -9.04 26.17 -7.25
C LEU A 10 -8.05 27.32 -7.14
N LYS A 11 -7.70 27.68 -5.91
CA LYS A 11 -6.63 28.62 -5.55
C LYS A 11 -5.32 27.91 -5.25
N SER A 12 -5.36 26.81 -4.51
CA SER A 12 -4.18 26.00 -4.22
C SER A 12 -4.53 24.58 -3.83
N VAL A 13 -3.55 23.68 -3.96
CA VAL A 13 -3.58 22.36 -3.34
C VAL A 13 -2.37 22.21 -2.43
N LYS A 14 -2.59 21.76 -1.21
CA LYS A 14 -1.55 21.46 -0.23
C LYS A 14 -1.51 19.96 0.02
N VAL A 15 -0.31 19.38 0.01
CA VAL A 15 -0.07 17.97 0.34
C VAL A 15 0.74 17.92 1.62
N GLU A 16 0.22 17.28 2.65
CA GLU A 16 0.84 17.14 3.97
C GLU A 16 1.17 15.65 4.20
N TRP A 17 2.36 15.32 4.72
CA TRP A 17 2.70 13.96 5.15
C TRP A 17 3.30 13.96 6.56
N ILE A 18 2.67 13.17 7.44
CA ILE A 18 2.93 13.16 8.88
C ILE A 18 3.31 11.75 9.34
N SER A 19 4.34 11.65 10.19
CA SER A 19 4.68 10.43 10.91
C SER A 19 5.25 10.76 12.29
N GLY A 20 4.45 10.54 13.34
CA GLY A 20 4.79 10.96 14.69
C GLY A 20 5.03 12.47 14.75
N THR A 21 6.27 12.87 15.06
CA THR A 21 6.70 14.28 15.10
C THR A 21 7.16 14.83 13.74
N LYS A 22 7.36 13.97 12.74
CA LYS A 22 7.74 14.40 11.39
C LYS A 22 6.53 15.00 10.70
N TYR A 23 6.70 16.20 10.17
CA TYR A 23 5.71 16.90 9.36
C TYR A 23 6.40 17.53 8.16
N SER A 24 5.81 17.39 6.99
CA SER A 24 6.29 18.01 5.77
C SER A 24 5.11 18.31 4.86
N THR A 25 5.26 19.35 4.06
CA THR A 25 4.19 19.83 3.19
C THR A 25 4.77 20.45 1.93
N ASP A 26 4.03 20.36 0.83
CA ASP A 26 4.18 21.28 -0.30
C ASP A 26 2.82 21.87 -0.66
N GLU A 27 2.82 23.09 -1.16
CA GLU A 27 1.62 23.77 -1.64
C GLU A 27 1.86 24.29 -3.06
N ILE A 28 0.88 24.06 -3.93
CA ILE A 28 0.91 24.44 -5.33
C ILE A 28 -0.22 25.43 -5.56
N ALA A 29 0.10 26.64 -6.02
CA ALA A 29 -0.90 27.60 -6.45
C ALA A 29 -1.54 27.16 -7.77
N LEU A 30 -2.85 27.32 -7.86
CA LEU A 30 -3.68 26.90 -8.98
C LEU A 30 -4.58 28.07 -9.43
N ASN A 31 -5.05 27.96 -10.66
CA ASN A 31 -6.00 28.90 -11.28
C ASN A 31 -6.91 28.16 -12.28
N GLN A 32 -7.30 26.94 -11.92
CA GLN A 32 -8.06 26.01 -12.76
C GLN A 32 -9.09 25.27 -11.92
N LYS A 33 -10.10 24.68 -12.56
CA LYS A 33 -11.17 23.95 -11.87
C LYS A 33 -10.78 22.54 -11.43
N THR A 34 -9.95 21.87 -12.24
CA THR A 34 -9.52 20.50 -11.99
C THR A 34 -8.02 20.42 -12.05
N TYR A 35 -7.40 19.68 -11.12
CA TYR A 35 -5.96 19.44 -11.10
C TYR A 35 -5.66 17.98 -10.80
N ASN A 36 -4.90 17.34 -11.69
CA ASN A 36 -4.40 15.98 -11.49
C ASN A 36 -3.05 16.04 -10.75
N LEU A 37 -3.09 15.77 -9.45
CA LEU A 37 -1.90 15.75 -8.61
C LEU A 37 -1.13 14.45 -8.80
N GLU A 38 0.11 14.57 -9.29
CA GLU A 38 1.11 13.50 -9.26
C GLU A 38 2.28 13.93 -8.37
N LYS A 39 2.59 13.11 -7.37
CA LYS A 39 3.67 13.39 -6.42
C LYS A 39 4.32 12.11 -5.94
N THR A 40 5.65 12.13 -5.94
CA THR A 40 6.51 11.09 -5.38
C THR A 40 6.99 11.54 -4.01
N LEU A 41 6.82 10.68 -3.01
CA LEU A 41 7.27 10.95 -1.64
C LEU A 41 8.39 9.96 -1.28
N SER A 42 9.52 10.47 -0.81
CA SER A 42 10.60 9.66 -0.24
C SER A 42 10.39 9.56 1.27
N LEU A 43 9.78 8.46 1.71
CA LEU A 43 9.38 8.24 3.10
C LEU A 43 10.28 7.19 3.75
N SER A 44 10.68 7.43 4.99
CA SER A 44 11.33 6.39 5.81
C SER A 44 10.31 5.35 6.27
N GLU A 45 10.79 4.21 6.77
CA GLU A 45 9.93 3.24 7.46
C GLU A 45 9.08 3.89 8.55
N GLY A 46 7.88 3.34 8.73
CA GLY A 46 6.90 3.79 9.70
C GLY A 46 5.51 3.99 9.12
N THR A 47 4.58 4.38 9.99
CA THR A 47 3.22 4.74 9.61
C THR A 47 3.17 6.21 9.19
N TRP A 48 2.62 6.48 8.02
CA TRP A 48 2.48 7.82 7.46
C TRP A 48 1.02 8.13 7.17
N LYS A 49 0.57 9.29 7.63
CA LYS A 49 -0.68 9.90 7.19
C LYS A 49 -0.36 10.91 6.09
N ILE A 50 -0.94 10.71 4.91
CA ILE A 50 -0.79 11.59 3.75
C ILE A 50 -2.15 12.25 3.53
N ARG A 51 -2.18 13.58 3.55
CA ARG A 51 -3.38 14.39 3.41
C ARG A 51 -3.25 15.35 2.24
N VAL A 52 -4.30 15.45 1.43
CA VAL A 52 -4.40 16.44 0.35
C VAL A 52 -5.51 17.41 0.72
N VAL A 53 -5.22 18.71 0.65
CA VAL A 53 -6.16 19.79 0.98
C VAL A 53 -6.29 20.71 -0.22
N ALA A 54 -7.50 20.87 -0.72
CA ALA A 54 -7.87 21.82 -1.76
C ALA A 54 -8.35 23.13 -1.12
N TYR A 55 -7.91 24.25 -1.65
CA TYR A 55 -8.38 25.59 -1.32
C TYR A 55 -8.98 26.20 -2.57
N ASP A 56 -10.23 26.64 -2.52
CA ASP A 56 -10.86 27.35 -3.63
C ASP A 56 -10.57 28.86 -3.57
N THR A 57 -11.02 29.57 -4.60
CA THR A 57 -10.88 31.03 -4.70
C THR A 57 -11.81 31.82 -3.76
N SER A 58 -12.86 31.20 -3.23
CA SER A 58 -13.85 31.79 -2.32
C SER A 58 -13.51 31.58 -0.84
N GLY A 59 -12.45 30.80 -0.54
CA GLY A 59 -12.01 30.47 0.81
C GLY A 59 -12.57 29.15 1.36
N ASN A 60 -13.30 28.36 0.58
CA ASN A 60 -13.71 27.01 0.99
C ASN A 60 -12.53 26.03 0.90
N THR A 61 -12.64 24.95 1.67
CA THR A 61 -11.64 23.89 1.69
C THR A 61 -12.26 22.51 1.65
N GLY A 62 -11.60 21.60 0.94
CA GLY A 62 -11.90 20.18 0.91
C GLY A 62 -10.63 19.39 1.19
N ALA A 63 -10.75 18.21 1.79
CA ALA A 63 -9.58 17.38 2.07
C ALA A 63 -9.90 15.89 2.02
N ASP A 64 -8.89 15.10 1.67
CA ASP A 64 -8.90 13.64 1.75
C ASP A 64 -7.57 13.14 2.34
N GLU A 65 -7.60 11.99 3.01
CA GLU A 65 -6.44 11.41 3.66
C GLU A 65 -6.33 9.89 3.49
N VAL A 66 -5.08 9.42 3.40
CA VAL A 66 -4.74 8.00 3.43
C VAL A 66 -3.68 7.75 4.49
N THR A 67 -3.77 6.61 5.16
CA THR A 67 -2.72 6.11 6.04
C THR A 67 -2.04 4.92 5.39
N ILE A 68 -0.71 4.97 5.32
CA ILE A 68 0.11 3.89 4.76
C ILE A 68 1.16 3.45 5.78
N GLN A 69 1.67 2.24 5.60
CA GLN A 69 2.82 1.72 6.33
C GLN A 69 3.97 1.47 5.35
N VAL A 70 5.13 2.05 5.63
CA VAL A 70 6.36 1.83 4.87
C VAL A 70 7.20 0.82 5.64
N ILE A 71 7.51 -0.31 5.00
CA ILE A 71 8.31 -1.41 5.55
C ILE A 71 9.43 -1.76 4.57
N SER A 72 10.62 -2.14 5.06
CA SER A 72 11.73 -2.61 4.23
C SER A 72 11.90 -4.12 4.23
N GLN A 73 11.37 -4.82 5.25
CA GLN A 73 11.54 -6.26 5.38
C GLN A 73 10.42 -7.02 4.66
N PRO A 74 10.76 -8.02 3.82
CA PRO A 74 9.75 -8.92 3.25
C PRO A 74 9.10 -9.76 4.36
N PRO A 75 7.89 -10.29 4.13
CA PRO A 75 7.28 -11.22 5.08
C PRO A 75 8.13 -12.49 5.21
N GLU A 76 8.29 -12.98 6.44
CA GLU A 76 8.95 -14.27 6.70
C GLU A 76 7.96 -15.43 6.58
N ILE A 77 8.34 -16.51 5.88
CA ILE A 77 7.59 -17.77 5.86
C ILE A 77 8.13 -18.65 6.99
N ILE A 78 7.34 -18.80 8.07
CA ILE A 78 7.76 -19.53 9.28
C ILE A 78 7.48 -21.04 9.18
N GLY A 79 6.70 -21.49 8.18
CA GLY A 79 6.48 -22.92 7.96
C GLY A 79 5.78 -23.22 6.64
N ALA A 80 6.38 -24.11 5.84
CA ALA A 80 5.70 -24.79 4.76
C ALA A 80 5.33 -26.20 5.27
N TYR A 81 4.04 -26.49 5.37
CA TYR A 81 3.58 -27.84 5.67
C TYR A 81 3.60 -28.67 4.39
N VAL A 82 4.52 -29.62 4.31
CA VAL A 82 4.43 -30.72 3.34
C VAL A 82 3.80 -31.88 4.10
N PRO A 83 2.57 -32.34 3.76
CA PRO A 83 2.04 -33.55 4.38
C PRO A 83 3.00 -34.69 4.08
N GLU A 84 3.36 -35.46 5.10
CA GLU A 84 3.98 -36.77 4.89
C GLU A 84 3.04 -37.58 3.98
N ILE A 85 3.49 -37.85 2.76
CA ILE A 85 2.90 -38.88 1.93
C ILE A 85 3.13 -40.20 2.67
N GLY A 86 2.08 -40.70 3.31
CA GLY A 86 2.08 -41.97 4.03
C GLY A 86 2.29 -43.13 3.06
N TRP A 87 3.53 -43.38 2.66
CA TRP A 87 3.91 -44.68 2.12
C TRP A 87 3.89 -45.66 3.29
N SER A 88 2.81 -46.43 3.40
CA SER A 88 2.81 -47.59 4.30
C SER A 88 3.79 -48.62 3.76
N THR A 89 4.80 -48.98 4.56
CA THR A 89 5.67 -50.14 4.34
C THR A 89 5.15 -51.38 5.07
N ASP A 90 3.90 -51.35 5.57
CA ASP A 90 3.28 -52.51 6.21
C ASP A 90 2.94 -53.58 5.18
N PHE A 91 3.88 -54.49 4.96
CA PHE A 91 3.73 -55.71 4.17
C PHE A 91 3.18 -56.87 4.99
N SER A 92 2.71 -56.66 6.22
CA SER A 92 2.33 -57.74 7.14
C SER A 92 1.04 -58.49 6.75
N LYS A 93 0.32 -58.03 5.73
CA LYS A 93 -0.91 -58.70 5.22
C LYS A 93 -0.89 -59.13 3.75
N GLY A 94 0.26 -59.13 3.08
CA GLY A 94 0.36 -59.67 1.73
C GLY A 94 1.74 -59.48 1.14
N ILE A 95 2.16 -60.43 0.29
CA ILE A 95 3.44 -60.34 -0.44
C ILE A 95 3.41 -59.07 -1.30
N PRO A 96 4.30 -58.08 -1.09
CA PRO A 96 4.41 -56.97 -2.01
C PRO A 96 4.98 -57.47 -3.34
N VAL A 97 4.22 -57.28 -4.41
CA VAL A 97 4.76 -57.45 -5.76
C VAL A 97 5.44 -56.14 -6.12
N VAL A 98 6.77 -56.11 -6.04
CA VAL A 98 7.56 -55.03 -6.65
C VAL A 98 7.45 -55.22 -8.16
N GLY A 99 6.54 -54.46 -8.77
CA GLY A 99 6.47 -54.30 -10.22
C GLY A 99 7.63 -53.45 -10.71
N GLY A 100 8.83 -54.01 -10.68
CA GLY A 100 9.92 -53.55 -11.54
C GLY A 100 9.74 -54.21 -12.89
N VAL A 101 9.37 -53.45 -13.92
CA VAL A 101 9.60 -53.85 -15.31
C VAL A 101 10.87 -53.14 -15.74
N ALA A 102 11.87 -53.94 -16.11
CA ALA A 102 13.11 -53.51 -16.73
C ALA A 102 12.89 -52.89 -18.11
#